data_AF-A0A286RXY1-F1
#
_entry.id   AF-A0A286RXY1-F1
#
_cell.length_a   1.000
_cell.length_b   1.000
_cell.length_c   1.000
_cell.angle_alpha   90.00
_cell.angle_beta   90.00
_cell.angle_gamma   90.00
#
_symmetry.space_group_name_H-M   'P 1'
#
loop_
_entity.id
_entity.type
_entity.pdbx_description
1 polymer ?
#
loop_
_entity_poly.entity_id
_entity_poly.type
_entity_poly.pdbx_seq_one_letter_code
_entity_poly.pdbx_strand_id
1 'polypeptide(L)'
;RMGMPATQWISVYNARRPMKQRYHYNVADVRLSQHIEKGNEDGLFISSVASCSNLWALIMDAGTNFSAQAYELSPYFLHKEWIMEQWEKNYYINAIAGANNGSSLVVMSKGTQYLQQSYKVSDSFPFKWINKKWREGFYVTAMATAGSRWAIVMSRGAGFSDQVVELDFLYPSEGIHRRWDSGYRITSTAATWDQAAFVLSVPR
;
A
#
# COMPACT_ATOMS: atom_id res chain seq x y z
N ARG A 1 9.54 -35.29 -4.73
CA ARG A 1 8.46 -34.64 -5.50
C ARG A 1 8.65 -33.13 -5.38
N MET A 2 9.15 -32.46 -6.41
CA MET A 2 9.11 -30.98 -6.48
C MET A 2 7.67 -30.59 -6.77
N GLY A 3 6.90 -30.27 -5.73
CA GLY A 3 5.63 -29.60 -5.89
C GLY A 3 5.86 -28.14 -6.24
N MET A 4 4.94 -27.53 -7.00
CA MET A 4 4.94 -26.07 -7.10
C MET A 4 4.67 -25.47 -5.72
N PRO A 5 5.39 -24.41 -5.32
CA PRO A 5 5.13 -23.74 -4.05
C PRO A 5 3.69 -23.22 -4.02
N ALA A 6 3.02 -23.40 -2.89
CA ALA A 6 1.67 -22.89 -2.69
C ALA A 6 1.70 -21.36 -2.51
N THR A 7 0.90 -20.64 -3.29
CA THR A 7 0.74 -19.19 -3.15
C THR A 7 -0.44 -18.88 -2.25
N GLN A 8 -0.23 -18.04 -1.23
CA GLN A 8 -1.28 -17.63 -0.29
C GLN A 8 -1.26 -16.12 -0.09
N TRP A 9 -2.44 -15.54 0.07
CA TRP A 9 -2.60 -14.14 0.47
C TRP A 9 -2.47 -14.04 1.99
N ILE A 10 -1.71 -13.05 2.45
CA ILE A 10 -1.51 -12.77 3.87
C ILE A 10 -2.04 -11.36 4.14
N SER A 11 -2.93 -11.24 5.12
CA SER A 11 -3.37 -9.95 5.64
C SER A 11 -2.74 -9.71 7.01
N VAL A 12 -2.18 -8.52 7.19
CA VAL A 12 -1.63 -8.08 8.48
C VAL A 12 -2.53 -6.95 8.98
N TYR A 13 -3.02 -7.07 10.21
CA TYR A 13 -3.91 -6.08 10.80
C TYR A 13 -3.68 -5.97 12.30
N ASN A 14 -3.98 -4.80 12.85
CA ASN A 14 -4.08 -4.61 14.29
C ASN A 14 -5.51 -4.91 14.77
N ALA A 15 -5.63 -5.43 15.99
CA ALA A 15 -6.92 -5.57 16.64
C ALA A 15 -7.63 -4.21 16.70
N ARG A 16 -8.88 -4.17 16.25
CA ARG A 16 -9.70 -2.97 16.17
C ARG A 16 -11.14 -3.28 16.59
N ARG A 17 -11.91 -2.25 16.92
CA ARG A 17 -13.34 -2.41 17.23
C ARG A 17 -14.05 -3.09 16.04
N PRO A 18 -15.04 -3.98 16.29
CA PRO A 18 -15.79 -4.61 15.22
C PRO A 18 -16.37 -3.58 14.24
N MET A 19 -16.23 -3.83 12.95
CA MET A 19 -16.73 -2.97 11.88
C MET A 19 -17.12 -3.81 10.66
N LYS A 20 -17.95 -3.26 9.78
CA LYS A 20 -18.27 -3.89 8.50
C LYS A 20 -17.02 -3.87 7.62
N GLN A 21 -16.64 -5.04 7.12
CA GLN A 21 -15.48 -5.23 6.25
C GLN A 21 -15.83 -6.23 5.14
N ARG A 22 -15.21 -6.05 3.98
CA ARG A 22 -15.27 -6.96 2.84
C ARG A 22 -13.87 -7.16 2.29
N TYR A 23 -13.54 -8.41 1.98
CA TYR A 23 -12.29 -8.75 1.34
C TYR A 23 -12.58 -9.55 0.07
N HIS A 24 -11.83 -9.23 -0.98
CA HIS A 24 -11.83 -9.96 -2.23
C HIS A 24 -10.38 -10.29 -2.59
N TYR A 25 -10.16 -11.48 -3.11
CA TYR A 25 -8.84 -11.95 -3.54
C TYR A 25 -8.99 -12.75 -4.82
N ASN A 26 -7.91 -12.88 -5.58
CA ASN A 26 -7.91 -13.49 -6.92
C ASN A 26 -8.90 -12.77 -7.87
N VAL A 27 -9.01 -11.45 -7.75
CA VAL A 27 -9.89 -10.65 -8.60
C VAL A 27 -9.16 -10.33 -9.91
N ALA A 28 -9.80 -10.61 -11.03
CA ALA A 28 -9.32 -10.19 -12.36
C ALA A 28 -9.76 -8.75 -12.67
N ASP A 29 -9.01 -8.05 -13.53
CA ASP A 29 -9.25 -6.65 -13.93
C ASP A 29 -10.72 -6.35 -14.24
N VAL A 30 -11.37 -7.21 -15.05
CA VAL A 30 -12.76 -7.03 -15.49
C VAL A 30 -13.81 -7.10 -14.38
N ARG A 31 -13.45 -7.65 -13.21
CA ARG A 31 -14.35 -7.76 -12.04
C ARG A 31 -14.03 -6.73 -10.96
N LEU A 32 -12.93 -5.99 -11.10
CA LEU A 32 -12.46 -5.07 -10.08
C LEU A 32 -13.50 -3.96 -9.81
N SER A 33 -14.02 -3.33 -10.87
CA SER A 33 -15.04 -2.27 -10.76
C SER A 33 -16.30 -2.77 -10.07
N GLN A 34 -16.81 -3.94 -10.47
CA GLN A 34 -18.01 -4.54 -9.89
C GLN A 34 -17.88 -4.76 -8.37
N HIS A 35 -16.71 -5.25 -7.92
CA HIS A 35 -16.45 -5.46 -6.49
C HIS A 35 -16.37 -4.13 -5.71
N ILE A 36 -15.74 -3.11 -6.30
CA ILE A 36 -15.59 -1.80 -5.69
C ILE A 36 -16.95 -1.08 -5.60
N GLU A 37 -17.73 -1.07 -6.69
CA GLU A 37 -19.06 -0.46 -6.74
C GLU A 37 -20.00 -1.04 -5.69
N LYS A 38 -20.09 -2.37 -5.61
CA LYS A 38 -20.88 -3.06 -4.58
C LYS A 38 -20.39 -2.75 -3.16
N GLY A 39 -19.08 -2.55 -2.97
CA GLY A 39 -18.52 -2.12 -1.69
C GLY A 39 -18.92 -0.69 -1.33
N ASN A 40 -18.89 0.23 -2.30
CA ASN A 40 -19.25 1.63 -2.12
C ASN A 40 -20.76 1.79 -1.81
N GLU A 41 -21.64 1.04 -2.49
CA GLU A 41 -23.08 0.97 -2.18
C GLU A 41 -23.35 0.57 -0.73
N ASP A 42 -22.45 -0.24 -0.17
CA ASP A 42 -22.50 -0.73 1.19
C ASP A 42 -21.85 0.20 2.23
N GLY A 43 -21.39 1.39 1.81
CA GLY A 43 -20.69 2.37 2.63
C GLY A 43 -19.27 1.96 3.02
N LEU A 44 -18.63 1.09 2.23
CA LEU A 44 -17.26 0.62 2.48
C LEU A 44 -16.29 1.36 1.56
N PHE A 45 -15.13 1.72 2.09
CA PHE A 45 -14.04 2.28 1.30
C PHE A 45 -12.85 1.33 1.27
N ILE A 46 -12.10 1.33 0.16
CA ILE A 46 -10.88 0.54 0.03
C ILE A 46 -9.84 1.05 1.03
N SER A 47 -9.41 0.18 1.94
CA SER A 47 -8.38 0.48 2.94
C SER A 47 -7.02 -0.11 2.57
N SER A 48 -6.98 -1.21 1.80
CA SER A 48 -5.74 -1.83 1.34
C SER A 48 -5.93 -2.57 0.02
N VAL A 49 -4.89 -2.57 -0.81
CA VAL A 49 -4.83 -3.30 -2.07
C VAL A 49 -3.49 -4.02 -2.18
N ALA A 50 -3.49 -5.19 -2.81
CA ALA A 50 -2.29 -5.93 -3.15
C ALA A 50 -2.46 -6.63 -4.50
N SER A 51 -1.35 -6.99 -5.14
CA SER A 51 -1.38 -7.71 -6.41
C SER A 51 -0.30 -8.80 -6.42
N CYS A 52 -0.60 -9.88 -7.12
CA CYS A 52 0.32 -10.97 -7.38
C CYS A 52 0.00 -11.54 -8.77
N SER A 53 1.03 -11.67 -9.61
CA SER A 53 0.82 -11.90 -11.05
C SER A 53 -0.02 -10.76 -11.65
N ASN A 54 -1.25 -11.05 -12.07
CA ASN A 54 -2.20 -10.06 -12.57
C ASN A 54 -3.56 -10.22 -11.87
N LEU A 55 -3.53 -10.63 -10.59
CA LEU A 55 -4.71 -10.79 -9.75
C LEU A 55 -4.62 -9.85 -8.57
N TRP A 56 -5.76 -9.25 -8.23
CA TRP A 56 -5.87 -8.26 -7.19
C TRP A 56 -6.46 -8.85 -5.92
N ALA A 57 -5.99 -8.34 -4.80
CA ALA A 57 -6.63 -8.45 -3.51
C ALA A 57 -7.04 -7.06 -3.03
N LEU A 58 -8.26 -6.95 -2.52
CA LEU A 58 -8.88 -5.72 -2.06
C LEU A 58 -9.42 -5.94 -0.65
N ILE A 59 -9.17 -4.99 0.24
CA ILE A 59 -9.81 -4.90 1.54
C ILE A 59 -10.57 -3.58 1.58
N MET A 60 -11.86 -3.65 1.92
CA MET A 60 -12.73 -2.51 2.09
C MET A 60 -13.36 -2.53 3.48
N ASP A 61 -13.41 -1.41 4.19
CA ASP A 61 -14.06 -1.32 5.49
C ASP A 61 -14.75 0.03 5.75
N ALA A 62 -15.67 0.03 6.70
CA ALA A 62 -16.42 1.22 7.13
C ALA A 62 -15.65 2.09 8.13
N GLY A 63 -14.45 1.68 8.57
CA GLY A 63 -13.68 2.32 9.64
C GLY A 63 -12.58 3.27 9.16
N THR A 64 -12.54 3.58 7.86
CA THR A 64 -11.46 4.40 7.26
C THR A 64 -11.56 5.89 7.57
N ASN A 65 -12.75 6.38 7.93
CA ASN A 65 -13.09 7.81 8.02
C ASN A 65 -12.95 8.57 6.68
N PHE A 66 -12.88 7.86 5.56
CA PHE A 66 -12.84 8.51 4.24
C PHE A 66 -14.22 9.08 3.87
N SER A 67 -14.22 10.24 3.21
CA SER A 67 -15.45 10.91 2.77
C SER A 67 -15.73 10.72 1.28
N ALA A 68 -14.70 10.47 0.49
CA ALA A 68 -14.80 10.13 -0.92
C ALA A 68 -13.56 9.34 -1.34
N GLN A 69 -13.68 8.53 -2.39
CA GLN A 69 -12.57 7.74 -2.91
C GLN A 69 -12.65 7.67 -4.43
N ALA A 70 -11.48 7.78 -5.07
CA ALA A 70 -11.28 7.59 -6.48
C ALA A 70 -10.21 6.51 -6.68
N TYR A 71 -10.32 5.73 -7.75
CA TYR A 71 -9.33 4.73 -8.10
C TYR A 71 -9.08 4.73 -9.61
N GLU A 72 -7.88 4.30 -10.00
CA GLU A 72 -7.52 4.06 -11.39
C GLU A 72 -6.78 2.74 -11.50
N LEU A 73 -7.29 1.86 -12.35
CA LEU A 73 -6.55 0.71 -12.87
C LEU A 73 -5.91 1.13 -14.19
N SER A 74 -4.61 1.41 -14.17
CA SER A 74 -3.85 1.90 -15.32
C SER A 74 -2.94 0.80 -15.88
N PRO A 75 -2.77 0.69 -17.21
CA PRO A 75 -1.74 -0.17 -17.80
C PRO A 75 -0.32 0.34 -17.52
N TYR A 76 -0.18 1.59 -17.03
CA TYR A 76 1.09 2.19 -16.68
C TYR A 76 1.30 2.17 -15.16
N PHE A 77 2.51 1.81 -14.74
CA PHE A 77 2.88 1.81 -13.32
C PHE A 77 2.89 3.25 -12.76
N LEU A 78 1.92 3.56 -11.90
CA LEU A 78 1.69 4.86 -11.26
C LEU A 78 1.53 5.98 -12.29
N HIS A 79 0.37 6.01 -12.96
CA HIS A 79 0.00 7.03 -13.95
C HIS A 79 0.04 8.44 -13.34
N LYS A 80 1.03 9.22 -13.76
CA LYS A 80 1.41 10.49 -13.12
C LYS A 80 0.32 11.54 -13.28
N GLU A 81 -0.20 11.68 -14.49
CA GLU A 81 -1.17 12.70 -14.86
C GLU A 81 -2.45 12.56 -14.03
N TRP A 82 -2.96 11.33 -13.89
CA TRP A 82 -4.13 11.04 -13.05
C TRP A 82 -3.87 11.35 -11.57
N ILE A 83 -2.71 10.94 -11.02
CA ILE A 83 -2.36 11.23 -9.61
C ILE A 83 -2.30 12.74 -9.37
N MET A 84 -1.71 13.51 -10.30
CA MET A 84 -1.62 14.96 -10.18
C MET A 84 -3.02 15.61 -10.20
N GLU A 85 -3.90 15.18 -11.10
CA GLU A 85 -5.28 15.65 -11.17
C GLU A 85 -6.05 15.37 -9.86
N GLN A 86 -5.86 14.19 -9.26
CA GLN A 86 -6.49 13.84 -8.00
C GLN A 86 -5.93 14.63 -6.81
N TRP A 87 -4.62 14.91 -6.78
CA TRP A 87 -4.01 15.80 -5.78
C TRP A 87 -4.58 17.22 -5.84
N GLU A 88 -4.78 17.78 -7.04
CA GLU A 88 -5.43 19.10 -7.21
C GLU A 88 -6.86 19.12 -6.65
N LYS A 89 -7.53 17.96 -6.68
CA LYS A 89 -8.87 17.75 -6.10
C LYS A 89 -8.85 17.43 -4.61
N ASN A 90 -7.71 17.51 -3.93
CA ASN A 90 -7.48 17.18 -2.52
C ASN A 90 -7.70 15.70 -2.16
N TYR A 91 -7.54 14.79 -3.11
CA TYR A 91 -7.43 13.36 -2.80
C TYR A 91 -5.98 13.01 -2.48
N TYR A 92 -5.76 12.07 -1.56
CA TYR A 92 -4.43 11.57 -1.23
C TYR A 92 -4.36 10.07 -1.47
N ILE A 93 -3.22 9.56 -1.96
CA ILE A 93 -2.98 8.14 -2.14
C ILE A 93 -3.07 7.43 -0.78
N ASN A 94 -4.00 6.49 -0.66
CA ASN A 94 -4.14 5.66 0.53
C ASN A 94 -3.70 4.21 0.30
N ALA A 95 -3.80 3.69 -0.92
CA ALA A 95 -3.39 2.32 -1.24
C ALA A 95 -2.90 2.23 -2.70
N ILE A 96 -1.84 1.45 -2.93
CA ILE A 96 -1.28 1.18 -4.25
C ILE A 96 -0.87 -0.28 -4.38
N ALA A 97 -1.04 -0.85 -5.57
CA ALA A 97 -0.47 -2.15 -5.93
C ALA A 97 -0.07 -2.15 -7.40
N GLY A 98 1.01 -2.85 -7.74
CA GLY A 98 1.44 -3.07 -9.12
C GLY A 98 1.38 -4.54 -9.49
N ALA A 99 1.04 -4.83 -10.74
CA ALA A 99 0.99 -6.17 -11.30
C ALA A 99 2.25 -6.48 -12.12
N ASN A 100 2.44 -7.76 -12.45
CA ASN A 100 3.61 -8.24 -13.18
C ASN A 100 3.64 -7.76 -14.64
N ASN A 101 2.48 -7.45 -15.22
CA ASN A 101 2.39 -6.88 -16.56
C ASN A 101 2.70 -5.37 -16.61
N GLY A 102 3.09 -4.75 -15.49
CA GLY A 102 3.40 -3.33 -15.41
C GLY A 102 2.18 -2.44 -15.11
N SER A 103 0.97 -3.00 -15.03
CA SER A 103 -0.21 -2.27 -14.63
C SER A 103 -0.18 -1.94 -13.14
N SER A 104 -0.98 -0.95 -12.73
CA SER A 104 -1.14 -0.61 -11.32
C SER A 104 -2.55 -0.19 -10.99
N LEU A 105 -2.95 -0.48 -9.76
CA LEU A 105 -4.13 0.05 -9.12
C LEU A 105 -3.70 1.12 -8.13
N VAL A 106 -4.15 2.34 -8.34
CA VAL A 106 -3.94 3.47 -7.43
C VAL A 106 -5.29 3.84 -6.83
N VAL A 107 -5.34 3.95 -5.51
CA VAL A 107 -6.53 4.39 -4.77
C VAL A 107 -6.17 5.66 -4.00
N MET A 108 -6.97 6.71 -4.22
CA MET A 108 -6.83 7.98 -3.55
C MET A 108 -8.13 8.38 -2.86
N SER A 109 -8.04 8.93 -1.65
CA SER A 109 -9.19 9.22 -0.79
C SER A 109 -9.17 10.63 -0.22
N LYS A 110 -10.36 11.16 0.07
CA LYS A 110 -10.59 12.36 0.89
C LYS A 110 -10.92 11.96 2.33
N GLY A 111 -10.73 12.89 3.26
CA GLY A 111 -10.91 12.62 4.70
C GLY A 111 -9.74 11.86 5.33
N THR A 112 -8.61 11.76 4.63
CA THR A 112 -7.36 11.28 5.22
C THR A 112 -6.81 12.31 6.21
N GLN A 113 -5.94 11.86 7.11
CA GLN A 113 -5.22 12.76 8.03
C GLN A 113 -3.97 13.37 7.38
N TYR A 114 -3.75 13.12 6.08
CA TYR A 114 -2.54 13.52 5.39
C TYR A 114 -2.59 15.00 5.04
N LEU A 115 -1.49 15.71 5.32
CA LEU A 115 -1.36 17.15 5.09
C LEU A 115 -0.62 17.45 3.79
N GLN A 116 0.39 16.64 3.48
CA GLN A 116 1.22 16.75 2.29
C GLN A 116 1.66 15.35 1.89
N GLN A 117 1.76 15.08 0.60
CA GLN A 117 2.17 13.79 0.08
C GLN A 117 3.20 13.95 -1.02
N SER A 118 4.11 12.98 -1.12
CA SER A 118 5.05 12.86 -2.22
C SER A 118 5.25 11.39 -2.53
N TYR A 119 5.47 11.05 -3.80
CA TYR A 119 5.84 9.70 -4.19
C TYR A 119 7.09 9.69 -5.04
N LYS A 120 7.75 8.53 -5.10
CA LYS A 120 8.89 8.28 -5.97
C LYS A 120 8.76 6.90 -6.61
N VAL A 121 8.91 6.87 -7.93
CA VAL A 121 9.15 5.63 -8.69
C VAL A 121 10.64 5.53 -8.99
N SER A 122 11.21 4.34 -8.83
CA SER A 122 12.65 4.08 -8.96
C SER A 122 12.90 2.62 -9.35
N ASP A 123 13.92 2.35 -10.16
CA ASP A 123 14.29 0.98 -10.55
C ASP A 123 15.11 0.24 -9.46
N SER A 124 15.37 0.92 -8.35
CA SER A 124 15.99 0.38 -7.14
C SER A 124 15.34 0.97 -5.89
N PHE A 125 15.40 0.26 -4.76
CA PHE A 125 14.81 0.72 -3.51
C PHE A 125 15.41 2.08 -3.08
N PRO A 126 14.62 3.17 -2.99
CA PRO A 126 15.16 4.53 -2.95
C PRO A 126 15.51 4.99 -1.51
N PHE A 127 16.36 4.25 -0.79
CA PHE A 127 16.66 4.49 0.63
C PHE A 127 17.16 5.92 0.93
N LYS A 128 18.04 6.47 0.06
CA LYS A 128 18.54 7.86 0.20
C LYS A 128 17.41 8.90 0.17
N TRP A 129 16.39 8.68 -0.67
CA TRP A 129 15.24 9.58 -0.77
C TRP A 129 14.32 9.46 0.44
N ILE A 130 14.07 8.23 0.91
CA ILE A 130 13.28 7.97 2.12
C ILE A 130 13.92 8.67 3.32
N ASN A 131 15.23 8.50 3.54
CA ASN A 131 15.95 9.17 4.63
C ASN A 131 15.87 10.69 4.57
N LYS A 132 15.95 11.27 3.36
CA LYS A 132 15.77 12.71 3.19
C LYS A 132 14.35 13.12 3.61
N LYS A 133 13.33 12.36 3.20
CA LYS A 133 11.92 12.62 3.49
C LYS A 133 11.54 12.44 4.95
N TRP A 134 12.12 11.46 5.66
CA TRP A 134 11.96 11.33 7.11
C TRP A 134 12.43 12.57 7.86
N ARG A 135 13.58 13.16 7.48
CA ARG A 135 14.06 14.42 8.06
C ARG A 135 13.15 15.61 7.76
N GLU A 136 12.37 15.53 6.68
CA GLU A 136 11.34 16.50 6.33
C GLU A 136 9.99 16.18 7.01
N GLY A 137 9.90 15.19 7.91
CA GLY A 137 8.69 14.82 8.64
C GLY A 137 7.65 14.03 7.83
N PHE A 138 8.03 13.53 6.65
CA PHE A 138 7.21 12.60 5.88
C PHE A 138 7.49 11.18 6.34
N TYR A 139 6.48 10.33 6.33
CA TYR A 139 6.60 8.90 6.63
C TYR A 139 6.06 8.07 5.48
N VAL A 140 6.62 6.89 5.22
CA VAL A 140 6.12 5.95 4.22
C VAL A 140 4.71 5.49 4.63
N THR A 141 3.75 5.67 3.73
CA THR A 141 2.33 5.33 3.95
C THR A 141 1.83 4.27 2.98
N ALA A 142 2.48 4.09 1.83
CA ALA A 142 2.17 3.00 0.92
C ALA A 142 3.40 2.66 0.07
N MET A 143 3.52 1.39 -0.32
CA MET A 143 4.55 0.91 -1.23
C MET A 143 3.94 -0.07 -2.22
N ALA A 144 4.47 -0.09 -3.44
CA ALA A 144 4.14 -1.10 -4.43
C ALA A 144 5.35 -1.37 -5.33
N THR A 145 5.31 -2.48 -6.03
CA THR A 145 6.30 -2.86 -7.03
C THR A 145 5.59 -3.27 -8.33
N ALA A 146 6.27 -3.10 -9.45
CA ALA A 146 5.91 -3.71 -10.72
C ALA A 146 7.20 -4.09 -11.45
N GLY A 147 7.43 -5.39 -11.65
CA GLY A 147 8.73 -5.90 -12.07
C GLY A 147 9.83 -5.53 -11.05
N SER A 148 10.89 -4.85 -11.50
CA SER A 148 11.97 -4.35 -10.64
C SER A 148 11.72 -2.93 -10.09
N ARG A 149 10.65 -2.26 -10.52
CA ARG A 149 10.38 -0.87 -10.16
C ARG A 149 9.68 -0.80 -8.82
N TRP A 150 10.15 0.12 -7.98
CA TRP A 150 9.61 0.44 -6.68
C TRP A 150 8.83 1.75 -6.76
N ALA A 151 7.63 1.78 -6.18
CA ALA A 151 6.87 2.97 -5.90
C ALA A 151 6.75 3.15 -4.38
N ILE A 152 7.23 4.29 -3.88
CA ILE A 152 7.16 4.66 -2.47
C ILE A 152 6.33 5.92 -2.34
N VAL A 153 5.27 5.88 -1.53
CA VAL A 153 4.44 7.04 -1.18
C VAL A 153 4.76 7.42 0.26
N MET A 154 5.08 8.69 0.48
CA MET A 154 5.31 9.24 1.81
C MET A 154 4.40 10.42 2.07
N SER A 155 3.83 10.48 3.27
CA SER A 155 2.86 11.51 3.67
C SER A 155 3.25 12.15 5.01
N ARG A 156 2.98 13.45 5.16
CA ARG A 156 2.97 14.17 6.45
C ARG A 156 1.60 14.00 7.12
N GLY A 157 1.58 13.96 8.45
CA GLY A 157 0.35 13.72 9.20
C GLY A 157 -0.06 12.24 9.27
N ALA A 158 0.85 11.31 8.97
CA ALA A 158 0.57 9.88 8.96
C ALA A 158 0.36 9.24 10.35
N GLY A 159 0.48 10.01 11.43
CA GLY A 159 0.29 9.49 12.80
C GLY A 159 1.42 8.60 13.32
N PHE A 160 2.63 8.71 12.77
CA PHE A 160 3.79 7.95 13.22
C PHE A 160 4.80 8.84 13.96
N SER A 161 5.39 8.32 15.04
CA SER A 161 6.48 8.98 15.78
C SER A 161 7.83 8.58 15.17
N ASP A 162 8.00 7.29 14.92
CA ASP A 162 9.21 6.71 14.33
C ASP A 162 8.90 5.66 13.26
N GLN A 163 9.83 5.46 12.34
CA GLN A 163 9.69 4.51 11.25
C GLN A 163 11.06 4.00 10.76
N VAL A 164 11.11 2.71 10.46
CA VAL A 164 12.29 2.01 9.95
C VAL A 164 11.93 1.18 8.72
N VAL A 165 12.95 0.84 7.95
CA VAL A 165 12.84 -0.08 6.80
C VAL A 165 13.78 -1.26 7.03
N GLU A 166 13.24 -2.46 6.92
CA GLU A 166 14.01 -3.70 6.78
C GLU A 166 13.91 -4.13 5.31
N LEU A 167 15.02 -4.05 4.57
CA LEU A 167 15.14 -4.46 3.17
C LEU A 167 16.13 -5.61 3.10
N ASP A 168 15.69 -6.75 2.56
CA ASP A 168 16.50 -7.96 2.51
C ASP A 168 16.16 -8.78 1.25
N PHE A 169 17.03 -9.70 0.86
CA PHE A 169 16.81 -10.63 -0.25
C PHE A 169 15.83 -11.76 0.12
N LEU A 170 15.62 -11.99 1.42
CA LEU A 170 14.69 -12.97 1.96
C LEU A 170 13.77 -12.31 3.01
N TYR A 171 12.80 -13.07 3.54
CA TYR A 171 11.97 -12.59 4.64
C TYR A 171 12.84 -12.32 5.91
N PRO A 172 12.93 -11.07 6.39
CA PRO A 172 13.83 -10.69 7.47
C PRO A 172 13.21 -10.95 8.85
N SER A 173 12.97 -12.21 9.20
CA SER A 173 12.25 -12.60 10.42
C SER A 173 12.87 -12.02 11.69
N GLU A 174 14.18 -12.18 11.88
CA GLU A 174 14.90 -11.72 13.09
C GLU A 174 14.81 -10.20 13.28
N GLY A 175 14.96 -9.45 12.18
CA GLY A 175 14.82 -8.00 12.18
C GLY A 175 13.41 -7.59 12.60
N ILE A 176 12.39 -8.21 12.00
CA ILE A 176 10.99 -7.92 12.31
C ILE A 176 10.66 -8.19 13.78
N HIS A 177 11.07 -9.34 14.35
CA HIS A 177 10.80 -9.68 15.74
C HIS A 177 11.45 -8.68 16.71
N ARG A 178 12.72 -8.32 16.48
CA ARG A 178 13.41 -7.31 17.29
C ARG A 178 12.70 -5.95 17.26
N ARG A 179 12.18 -5.55 16.10
CA ARG A 179 11.41 -4.30 15.96
C ARG A 179 10.07 -4.38 16.67
N TRP A 180 9.39 -5.52 16.66
CA TRP A 180 8.16 -5.73 17.42
C TRP A 180 8.37 -5.60 18.92
N ASP A 181 9.46 -6.15 19.46
CA ASP A 181 9.83 -6.01 20.88
C ASP A 181 10.10 -4.54 21.25
N SER A 182 10.52 -3.74 20.26
CA SER A 182 10.75 -2.30 20.39
C SER A 182 9.50 -1.44 20.11
N GLY A 183 8.32 -2.06 19.97
CA GLY A 183 7.04 -1.37 19.79
C GLY A 183 6.67 -0.99 18.35
N TYR A 184 7.49 -1.35 17.35
CA TYR A 184 7.14 -1.10 15.96
C TYR A 184 6.09 -2.10 15.46
N ARG A 185 5.32 -1.70 14.44
CA ARG A 185 4.35 -2.55 13.73
C ARG A 185 4.57 -2.43 12.23
N ILE A 186 4.35 -3.51 11.49
CA ILE A 186 4.43 -3.48 10.02
C ILE A 186 3.30 -2.57 9.51
N THR A 187 3.65 -1.55 8.74
CA THR A 187 2.68 -0.58 8.20
C THR A 187 2.67 -0.54 6.68
N SER A 188 3.71 -1.04 6.02
CA SER A 188 3.73 -1.19 4.56
C SER A 188 4.72 -2.27 4.16
N THR A 189 4.39 -3.01 3.11
CA THR A 189 5.24 -4.07 2.55
C THR A 189 5.17 -4.04 1.04
N ALA A 190 6.31 -4.25 0.38
CA ALA A 190 6.37 -4.48 -1.05
C ALA A 190 7.58 -5.35 -1.37
N ALA A 191 7.52 -6.11 -2.47
CA ALA A 191 8.58 -7.02 -2.85
C ALA A 191 8.77 -7.05 -4.36
N THR A 192 10.02 -7.09 -4.80
CA THR A 192 10.40 -7.52 -6.15
C THR A 192 10.64 -9.03 -6.13
N TRP A 193 11.13 -9.57 -7.25
CA TRP A 193 11.47 -10.99 -7.34
C TRP A 193 12.66 -11.37 -6.46
N ASP A 194 13.53 -10.41 -6.15
CA ASP A 194 14.80 -10.60 -5.46
C ASP A 194 14.87 -9.95 -4.08
N GLN A 195 13.95 -9.03 -3.74
CA GLN A 195 14.01 -8.26 -2.49
C GLN A 195 12.62 -8.10 -1.87
N ALA A 196 12.57 -8.12 -0.54
CA ALA A 196 11.39 -7.79 0.24
C ALA A 196 11.69 -6.58 1.14
N ALA A 197 10.82 -5.58 1.10
CA ALA A 197 10.89 -4.39 1.94
C ALA A 197 9.73 -4.36 2.94
N PHE A 198 10.06 -4.23 4.21
CA PHE A 198 9.13 -4.07 5.31
C PHE A 198 9.35 -2.70 5.94
N VAL A 199 8.33 -1.85 5.89
CA VAL A 199 8.29 -0.62 6.67
C VAL A 199 7.61 -0.94 8.00
N LEU A 200 8.29 -0.63 9.09
CA LEU A 200 7.73 -0.73 10.42
C LEU A 200 7.68 0.63 11.08
N SER A 201 6.55 0.97 11.72
CA SER A 201 6.34 2.28 12.33
C SER A 201 5.85 2.15 13.77
N VAL A 202 6.14 3.16 14.58
CA VAL A 202 5.56 3.37 15.92
C VAL A 202 4.43 4.39 15.79
N PRO A 203 3.17 4.02 16.09
CA PRO A 203 2.07 4.97 16.15
C PRO A 203 2.31 6.09 17.19
N ARG A 204 1.77 7.28 16.94
CA ARG A 204 1.67 8.36 17.95
C ARG A 204 0.51 8.13 18.91
#